data_AF-A0A389MBN5-F1
#
_entry.id   AF-A0A389MBN5-F1
#
_cell.length_a   1.000
_cell.length_b   1.000
_cell.length_c   1.000
_cell.angle_alpha   90.00
_cell.angle_beta   90.00
_cell.angle_gamma   90.00
#
_symmetry.space_group_name_H-M   'P 1'
#
loop_
_entity.id
_entity.type
_entity.pdbx_description
1 polymer ?
#
loop_
_entity_poly.entity_id
_entity_poly.type
_entity_poly.pdbx_seq_one_letter_code
_entity_poly.pdbx_strand_id
1 'polypeptide(L)'
;MNPVSVALLTLFENPSRASQSLRDRLCVALRQSITQGALSAGQRLPSSRQLAVELQVSRITVEAAYAQVESEGYLLRQTGKGTFVSRDIPSQMPDKKRPALQPGPAGLSLRGTQIVATGGCHDPLEPVAFAAGSPDLRVFPLKVWKQLTNKQLRTGGEKLLGYGDPQGFTPLREAVCSYLQQSRGVRCSPEQIVIITSSQQALQLLATLLLDAGDNVWLEQPGYPGARNAFASTGASLCAVEVDEQGLKPDSAKPVPKLIYLTPSHHYPSGVSLSLSRRLELLDYAHQQQAWIIEDDYDSELHYDGRPLPAMQGLDKHQRVIYLGTFSKVLFPSLRLAYAVLPPALVAPMVTLRTVYTQLT
;
A
#
# COMPACT_ATOMS: atom_id res chain seq x y z
N MET A 1 19.53 25.77 -8.41
CA MET A 1 20.34 25.36 -9.57
C MET A 1 19.39 24.85 -10.64
N ASN A 2 19.51 25.29 -11.89
CA ASN A 2 18.64 24.81 -12.98
C ASN A 2 18.93 23.31 -13.24
N PRO A 3 17.96 22.43 -13.52
CA PRO A 3 18.19 21.03 -13.86
C PRO A 3 19.23 20.81 -14.97
N VAL A 4 19.33 21.75 -15.94
CA VAL A 4 20.39 21.77 -16.96
C VAL A 4 21.78 21.87 -16.35
N SER A 5 21.93 22.71 -15.33
CA SER A 5 23.20 22.97 -14.67
C SER A 5 23.65 21.78 -13.83
N VAL A 6 22.73 21.03 -13.23
CA VAL A 6 23.04 19.84 -12.41
C VAL A 6 23.62 18.71 -13.25
N ALA A 7 23.06 18.45 -14.43
CA ALA A 7 23.57 17.46 -15.37
C ALA A 7 24.94 17.85 -15.96
N LEU A 8 25.14 19.15 -16.21
CA LEU A 8 26.42 19.68 -16.69
C LEU A 8 27.50 19.66 -15.62
N LEU A 9 27.17 19.96 -14.36
CA LEU A 9 28.08 19.91 -13.22
C LEU A 9 28.64 18.50 -13.00
N THR A 10 27.79 17.48 -12.97
CA THR A 10 28.19 16.09 -12.76
C THR A 10 29.15 15.58 -13.85
N LEU A 11 28.95 15.98 -15.10
CA LEU A 11 29.84 15.62 -16.20
C LEU A 11 31.11 16.48 -16.26
N PHE A 12 31.01 17.74 -15.83
CA PHE A 12 32.13 18.66 -15.75
C PHE A 12 33.11 18.26 -14.64
N GLU A 13 32.62 17.85 -13.46
CA GLU A 13 33.40 17.46 -12.28
C GLU A 13 34.05 16.07 -12.39
N ASN A 14 33.83 15.33 -13.50
CA ASN A 14 34.35 13.98 -13.66
C ASN A 14 35.89 13.93 -13.48
N PRO A 15 36.41 13.25 -12.43
CA PRO A 15 37.83 13.27 -12.08
C PRO A 15 38.73 12.60 -13.12
N SER A 16 38.17 11.76 -14.00
CA SER A 16 38.92 11.13 -15.10
C SER A 16 39.40 12.12 -16.18
N ARG A 17 39.01 13.40 -16.08
CA ARG A 17 39.34 14.46 -17.06
C ARG A 17 40.14 15.62 -16.44
N ALA A 18 40.71 15.43 -15.25
CA ALA A 18 41.42 16.48 -14.50
C ALA A 18 42.68 17.04 -15.21
N SER A 19 43.26 16.31 -16.17
CA SER A 19 44.42 16.73 -16.96
C SER A 19 44.10 17.64 -18.15
N GLN A 20 42.83 17.87 -18.46
CA GLN A 20 42.39 18.72 -19.57
C GLN A 20 42.12 20.15 -19.13
N SER A 21 42.19 21.10 -20.07
CA SER A 21 41.82 22.48 -19.80
C SER A 21 40.33 22.57 -19.39
N LEU A 22 39.99 23.53 -18.51
CA LEU A 22 38.60 23.75 -18.07
C LEU A 22 37.64 23.99 -19.25
N ARG A 23 38.13 24.61 -20.33
CA ARG A 23 37.38 24.81 -21.57
C ARG A 23 37.03 23.47 -22.22
N ASP A 24 38.01 22.59 -22.38
CA ASP A 24 37.80 21.31 -23.08
C ASP A 24 36.91 20.37 -22.27
N ARG A 25 37.05 20.36 -20.93
CA ARG A 25 36.12 19.66 -20.02
C ARG A 25 34.68 20.11 -20.23
N LEU A 26 34.45 21.42 -20.33
CA LEU A 26 33.12 21.98 -20.55
C LEU A 26 32.59 21.66 -21.94
N CYS A 27 33.41 21.73 -22.99
CA CYS A 27 33.03 21.30 -24.34
C CYS A 27 32.58 19.83 -24.36
N VAL A 28 33.35 18.93 -23.74
CA VAL A 28 33.02 17.51 -23.69
C VAL A 28 31.75 17.28 -22.87
N ALA A 29 31.57 17.94 -21.73
CA ALA A 29 30.35 17.85 -20.93
C ALA A 29 29.11 18.30 -21.70
N LEU A 30 29.20 19.41 -22.46
CA LEU A 30 28.12 19.90 -23.31
C LEU A 30 27.79 18.90 -24.43
N ARG A 31 28.79 18.42 -25.17
CA ARG A 31 28.60 17.40 -26.22
C ARG A 31 27.98 16.12 -25.67
N GLN A 32 28.47 15.65 -24.53
CA GLN A 32 28.00 14.41 -23.92
C GLN A 32 26.56 14.56 -23.42
N SER A 33 26.21 15.71 -22.83
CA SER A 33 24.85 15.97 -22.37
C SER A 33 23.86 16.06 -23.55
N ILE A 34 24.27 16.67 -24.66
CA ILE A 34 23.45 16.76 -25.87
C ILE A 34 23.31 15.38 -26.54
N THR A 35 24.41 14.65 -26.71
CA THR A 35 24.40 13.32 -27.38
C THR A 35 23.73 12.22 -26.56
N GLN A 36 23.74 12.31 -25.23
CA GLN A 36 23.05 11.36 -24.35
C GLN A 36 21.57 11.72 -24.11
N GLY A 37 21.07 12.80 -24.71
CA GLY A 37 19.68 13.25 -24.56
C GLY A 37 19.35 13.94 -23.23
N ALA A 38 20.35 14.23 -22.40
CA ALA A 38 20.18 15.01 -21.17
C ALA A 38 19.88 16.49 -21.47
N LEU A 39 20.34 17.00 -22.61
CA LEU A 39 19.94 18.28 -23.18
C LEU A 39 19.20 18.06 -24.49
N SER A 40 17.92 18.45 -24.51
CA SER A 40 17.03 18.26 -25.65
C SER A 40 17.26 19.28 -26.76
N ALA A 41 16.99 18.90 -28.01
CA ALA A 41 17.05 19.80 -29.15
C ALA A 41 16.15 21.04 -28.93
N GLY A 42 16.68 22.23 -29.20
CA GLY A 42 15.99 23.51 -28.96
C GLY A 42 15.91 23.94 -27.49
N GLN A 43 16.49 23.20 -26.54
CA GLN A 43 16.54 23.59 -25.14
C GLN A 43 17.47 24.80 -24.95
N ARG A 44 17.02 25.77 -24.14
CA ARG A 44 17.81 26.96 -23.81
C ARG A 44 18.86 26.63 -22.76
N LEU A 45 20.11 27.02 -23.03
CA LEU A 45 21.20 26.92 -22.07
C LEU A 45 21.23 28.13 -21.12
N PRO A 46 21.79 27.97 -19.91
CA PRO A 46 22.12 29.09 -19.04
C PRO A 46 23.02 30.10 -19.76
N SER A 47 22.90 31.38 -19.38
CA SER A 47 23.81 32.41 -19.89
C SER A 47 25.25 32.11 -19.47
N SER A 48 26.24 32.61 -20.22
CA SER A 48 27.66 32.42 -19.89
C SER A 48 28.02 32.94 -18.50
N ARG A 49 27.36 34.01 -18.04
CA ARG A 49 27.50 34.56 -16.68
C ARG A 49 26.94 33.61 -15.63
N GLN A 50 25.75 33.09 -15.86
CA GLN A 50 25.09 32.16 -14.94
C GLN A 50 25.88 30.86 -14.81
N LEU A 51 26.29 30.27 -15.94
CA LEU A 51 27.03 29.02 -15.94
C LEU A 51 28.43 29.18 -15.33
N ALA A 52 29.08 30.33 -15.52
CA ALA A 52 30.36 30.63 -14.88
C ALA A 52 30.27 30.68 -13.35
N VAL A 53 29.20 31.28 -12.81
CA VAL A 53 28.94 31.31 -11.36
C VAL A 53 28.64 29.90 -10.83
N GLU A 54 27.79 29.14 -11.54
CA GLU A 54 27.41 27.79 -11.12
C GLU A 54 28.57 26.79 -11.16
N LEU A 55 29.47 26.90 -12.14
CA LEU A 55 30.65 26.02 -12.28
C LEU A 55 31.91 26.56 -11.57
N GLN A 56 31.84 27.76 -10.96
CA GLN A 56 32.99 28.45 -10.36
C GLN A 56 34.20 28.61 -11.30
N VAL A 57 33.94 28.93 -12.57
CA VAL A 57 34.99 29.15 -13.59
C VAL A 57 34.92 30.57 -14.17
N SER A 58 35.96 30.99 -14.89
CA SER A 58 35.94 32.30 -15.56
C SER A 58 34.88 32.34 -16.66
N ARG A 59 34.21 33.50 -16.81
CA ARG A 59 33.28 33.73 -17.93
C ARG A 59 33.94 33.54 -19.30
N ILE A 60 35.22 33.87 -19.42
CA ILE A 60 36.00 33.71 -20.65
C ILE A 60 36.06 32.23 -21.06
N THR A 61 36.24 31.33 -20.08
CA THR A 61 36.26 29.88 -20.30
C THR A 61 34.91 29.36 -20.81
N VAL A 62 33.82 29.85 -20.24
CA VAL A 62 32.46 29.47 -20.67
C VAL A 62 32.13 29.99 -22.06
N GLU A 63 32.44 31.26 -22.34
CA GLU A 63 32.22 31.85 -23.67
C GLU A 63 33.04 31.14 -24.75
N ALA A 64 34.30 30.77 -24.44
CA ALA A 64 35.15 30.01 -25.35
C ALA A 64 34.60 28.59 -25.61
N ALA A 65 34.08 27.93 -24.58
CA ALA A 65 33.46 26.61 -24.74
C ALA A 65 32.16 26.69 -25.54
N TYR A 66 31.30 27.68 -25.28
CA TYR A 66 30.08 27.90 -26.06
C TYR A 66 30.39 28.21 -27.52
N ALA A 67 31.38 29.07 -27.80
CA ALA A 67 31.79 29.39 -29.15
C ALA A 67 32.35 28.17 -29.90
N GLN A 68 33.12 27.32 -29.21
CA GLN A 68 33.65 26.09 -29.78
C GLN A 68 32.52 25.11 -30.14
N VAL A 69 31.61 24.84 -29.20
CA VAL A 69 30.51 23.89 -29.39
C VAL A 69 29.46 24.44 -30.39
N GLU A 70 29.31 25.76 -30.49
CA GLU A 70 28.56 26.45 -31.54
C GLU A 70 29.21 26.28 -32.93
N SER A 71 30.54 26.45 -33.04
CA SER A 71 31.26 26.27 -34.32
C SER A 71 31.17 24.84 -34.85
N GLU A 72 30.96 23.87 -33.95
CA GLU A 72 30.77 22.45 -34.25
C GLU A 72 29.31 22.10 -34.58
N GLY A 73 28.39 23.08 -34.52
CA GLY A 73 26.99 22.93 -34.90
C GLY A 73 26.06 22.38 -33.82
N TYR A 74 26.55 22.18 -32.59
CA TYR A 74 25.74 21.66 -31.48
C TYR A 74 24.88 22.74 -30.80
N LEU A 75 25.26 24.01 -30.93
CA LEU A 75 24.53 25.16 -30.35
C LEU A 75 24.17 26.17 -31.43
N LEU A 76 23.12 26.95 -31.16
CA LEU A 76 22.66 28.04 -31.98
C LEU A 76 22.41 29.27 -31.10
N ARG A 77 23.16 30.36 -31.33
CA ARG A 77 22.88 31.64 -30.67
C ARG A 77 21.84 32.44 -31.45
N GLN A 78 20.86 32.96 -30.73
CA GLN A 78 19.88 33.90 -31.25
C GLN A 78 20.06 35.25 -30.56
N THR A 79 20.35 36.29 -31.34
CA THR A 79 20.52 37.67 -30.85
C THR A 79 19.31 38.08 -30.01
N GLY A 80 19.55 38.48 -28.76
CA GLY A 80 18.52 38.88 -27.80
C GLY A 80 17.72 37.74 -27.13
N LYS A 81 17.88 36.49 -27.57
CA LYS A 81 17.10 35.33 -27.06
C LYS A 81 17.94 34.30 -26.31
N GLY A 82 19.26 34.26 -26.53
CA GLY A 82 20.20 33.40 -25.80
C GLY A 82 20.77 32.25 -26.65
N THR A 83 21.40 31.28 -25.99
CA THR A 83 22.02 30.10 -26.62
C THR A 83 21.10 28.89 -26.48
N PHE A 84 20.86 28.16 -27.58
CA PHE A 84 20.00 26.99 -27.63
C PHE A 84 20.75 25.79 -28.19
N VAL A 85 20.34 24.58 -27.82
CA VAL A 85 20.82 23.34 -28.47
C VAL A 85 20.29 23.30 -29.90
N SER A 86 21.18 23.07 -30.86
CA SER A 86 20.82 23.00 -32.29
C SER A 86 19.81 21.88 -32.53
N ARG A 87 18.91 22.08 -33.51
CA ARG A 87 17.94 21.06 -33.95
C ARG A 87 18.49 20.18 -35.07
N ASP A 88 19.52 20.65 -35.76
CA ASP A 88 20.11 20.02 -36.94
C ASP A 88 21.45 19.34 -36.61
N ILE A 89 21.54 18.75 -35.41
CA ILE A 89 22.74 18.03 -34.99
C ILE A 89 22.86 16.77 -35.85
N PRO A 90 23.98 16.54 -36.56
CA PRO A 90 24.19 15.29 -37.30
C PRO A 90 24.05 14.14 -36.31
N SER A 91 23.04 13.29 -36.48
CA SER A 91 22.87 12.08 -35.68
C SER A 91 23.96 11.07 -36.09
N GLN A 92 25.21 11.30 -35.69
CA GLN A 92 26.33 10.37 -35.91
C GLN A 92 26.28 9.15 -34.99
N MET A 93 25.12 8.84 -34.41
CA MET A 93 24.85 7.51 -33.91
C MET A 93 23.64 6.96 -34.66
N PRO A 94 23.73 5.77 -35.27
CA PRO A 94 22.52 5.04 -35.60
C PRO A 94 21.68 5.01 -34.33
N ASP A 95 20.38 5.09 -34.52
CA ASP A 95 19.33 4.94 -33.51
C ASP A 95 19.43 3.53 -32.90
N LYS A 96 20.54 3.22 -32.22
CA LYS A 96 20.60 2.24 -31.17
C LYS A 96 19.75 2.86 -30.09
N LYS A 97 18.42 2.75 -30.27
CA LYS A 97 17.51 2.49 -29.15
C LYS A 97 18.33 1.60 -28.24
N ARG A 98 18.85 2.15 -27.13
CA ARG A 98 19.40 1.32 -26.07
C ARG A 98 18.36 0.22 -25.95
N PRO A 99 18.69 -1.05 -26.22
CA PRO A 99 17.70 -2.11 -26.07
C PRO A 99 17.13 -1.84 -24.69
N ALA A 100 15.83 -1.52 -24.65
CA ALA A 100 15.19 -1.16 -23.39
C ALA A 100 15.61 -2.28 -22.48
N LEU A 101 16.37 -1.95 -21.42
CA LEU A 101 16.92 -2.95 -20.50
C LEU A 101 15.71 -3.74 -20.07
N GLN A 102 15.53 -4.92 -20.67
CA GLN A 102 14.45 -5.80 -20.26
C GLN A 102 14.83 -6.12 -18.83
N PRO A 103 14.01 -5.74 -17.84
CA PRO A 103 14.36 -6.02 -16.47
C PRO A 103 14.61 -7.52 -16.39
N GLY A 104 15.84 -7.88 -16.01
CA GLY A 104 16.19 -9.28 -15.77
C GLY A 104 15.28 -9.85 -14.69
N PRO A 105 15.26 -11.19 -14.51
CA PRO A 105 14.46 -11.79 -13.46
C PRO A 105 14.78 -11.13 -12.12
N ALA A 106 13.74 -10.64 -11.43
CA ALA A 106 13.88 -9.80 -10.23
C ALA A 106 14.50 -10.53 -9.01
N GLY A 107 14.89 -11.79 -9.15
CA GLY A 107 15.49 -12.58 -8.07
C GLY A 107 14.59 -12.71 -6.85
N LEU A 108 13.27 -12.84 -7.06
CA LEU A 108 12.30 -12.94 -5.97
C LEU A 108 12.62 -14.14 -5.08
N SER A 109 12.39 -13.98 -3.77
CA SER A 109 12.38 -15.12 -2.85
C SER A 109 11.27 -16.11 -3.24
N LEU A 110 11.34 -17.33 -2.71
CA LEU A 110 10.27 -18.32 -2.89
C LEU A 110 8.90 -17.76 -2.47
N ARG A 111 8.86 -17.09 -1.30
CA ARG A 111 7.67 -16.39 -0.80
C ARG A 111 7.20 -15.29 -1.75
N GLY A 112 8.13 -14.47 -2.27
CA GLY A 112 7.80 -13.43 -3.24
C GLY A 112 7.20 -13.98 -4.53
N THR A 113 7.71 -15.11 -5.01
CA THR A 113 7.18 -15.82 -6.19
C THR A 113 5.77 -16.35 -5.93
N GLN A 114 5.53 -16.93 -4.75
CA GLN A 114 4.19 -17.39 -4.34
C GLN A 114 3.19 -16.23 -4.26
N ILE A 115 3.58 -15.10 -3.66
CA ILE A 115 2.74 -13.89 -3.59
C ILE A 115 2.32 -13.44 -4.99
N VAL A 116 3.27 -13.32 -5.93
CA VAL A 116 2.96 -12.89 -7.30
C VAL A 116 2.06 -13.90 -8.01
N ALA A 117 2.24 -15.20 -7.77
CA ALA A 117 1.38 -16.25 -8.35
C ALA A 117 -0.08 -16.19 -7.88
N THR A 118 -0.37 -15.56 -6.73
CA THR A 118 -1.77 -15.33 -6.29
C THR A 118 -2.53 -14.31 -7.15
N GLY A 119 -1.81 -13.51 -7.95
CA GLY A 119 -2.37 -12.40 -8.70
C GLY A 119 -2.72 -11.18 -7.84
N GLY A 120 -2.58 -11.24 -6.51
CA GLY A 120 -2.89 -10.11 -5.63
C GLY A 120 -4.39 -9.79 -5.54
N CYS A 121 -4.71 -8.66 -4.88
CA CYS A 121 -6.08 -8.18 -4.74
C CYS A 121 -6.31 -7.02 -5.72
N HIS A 122 -7.42 -7.08 -6.46
CA HIS A 122 -7.79 -6.05 -7.43
C HIS A 122 -9.15 -5.47 -7.07
N ASP A 123 -9.15 -4.25 -6.57
CA ASP A 123 -10.36 -3.44 -6.46
C ASP A 123 -10.46 -2.53 -7.69
N PRO A 124 -11.67 -2.27 -8.22
CA PRO A 124 -11.83 -1.35 -9.34
C PRO A 124 -11.43 0.07 -8.91
N LEU A 125 -10.62 0.73 -9.74
CA LEU A 125 -10.14 2.10 -9.47
C LEU A 125 -11.25 3.15 -9.55
N GLU A 126 -12.28 2.87 -10.35
CA GLU A 126 -13.44 3.72 -10.54
C GLU A 126 -14.72 2.93 -10.21
N PRO A 127 -15.80 3.58 -9.77
CA PRO A 127 -17.08 2.92 -9.58
C PRO A 127 -17.59 2.34 -10.90
N VAL A 128 -17.66 1.01 -10.99
CA VAL A 128 -18.25 0.30 -12.13
C VAL A 128 -19.60 -0.27 -11.68
N ALA A 129 -20.62 -0.21 -12.56
CA ALA A 129 -21.93 -0.77 -12.26
C ALA A 129 -21.82 -2.26 -11.89
N PHE A 130 -22.52 -2.66 -10.83
CA PHE A 130 -22.52 -4.03 -10.28
C PHE A 130 -21.15 -4.54 -9.78
N ALA A 131 -20.16 -3.67 -9.57
CA ALA A 131 -18.96 -4.02 -8.82
C ALA A 131 -19.32 -4.19 -7.33
N ALA A 132 -19.15 -5.40 -6.80
CA ALA A 132 -19.42 -5.68 -5.40
C ALA A 132 -18.46 -4.92 -4.48
N GLY A 133 -18.99 -4.41 -3.36
CA GLY A 133 -18.17 -3.86 -2.28
C GLY A 133 -17.72 -2.40 -2.46
N SER A 134 -18.18 -1.66 -3.46
CA SER A 134 -17.94 -0.22 -3.56
C SER A 134 -19.08 0.57 -2.88
N PRO A 135 -18.80 1.43 -1.89
CA PRO A 135 -19.83 2.30 -1.31
C PRO A 135 -20.22 3.43 -2.27
N ASP A 136 -21.42 4.00 -2.12
CA ASP A 136 -21.80 5.21 -2.85
C ASP A 136 -21.10 6.44 -2.25
N LEU A 137 -20.04 6.90 -2.91
CA LEU A 137 -19.26 8.04 -2.44
C LEU A 137 -20.02 9.37 -2.49
N ARG A 138 -21.13 9.46 -3.24
CA ARG A 138 -21.92 10.70 -3.38
C ARG A 138 -22.73 11.01 -2.13
N VAL A 139 -23.07 9.99 -1.33
CA VAL A 139 -23.82 10.17 -0.09
C VAL A 139 -22.91 10.47 1.11
N PHE A 140 -21.59 10.40 0.94
CA PHE A 140 -20.65 10.68 2.03
C PHE A 140 -20.79 12.14 2.53
N PRO A 141 -20.97 12.38 3.85
CA PRO A 141 -21.30 13.71 4.37
C PRO A 141 -20.05 14.61 4.49
N LEU A 142 -19.50 15.04 3.33
CA LEU A 142 -18.28 15.85 3.23
C LEU A 142 -18.30 17.11 4.12
N LYS A 143 -19.47 17.77 4.23
CA LYS A 143 -19.63 18.96 5.08
C LYS A 143 -19.40 18.65 6.56
N VAL A 144 -19.98 17.55 7.05
CA VAL A 144 -19.85 17.11 8.45
C VAL A 144 -18.41 16.66 8.71
N TRP A 145 -17.83 15.89 7.80
CA TRP A 145 -16.43 15.46 7.88
C TRP A 145 -15.48 16.65 8.04
N LYS A 146 -15.58 17.65 7.15
CA LYS A 146 -14.77 18.88 7.21
C LYS A 146 -14.93 19.62 8.54
N GLN A 147 -16.15 19.74 9.06
CA GLN A 147 -16.41 20.39 10.35
C GLN A 147 -15.74 19.65 11.52
N LEU A 148 -15.84 18.32 11.55
CA LEU A 148 -15.23 17.48 12.58
C LEU A 148 -13.70 17.51 12.52
N THR A 149 -13.11 17.41 11.32
CA THR A 149 -11.66 17.51 11.13
C THR A 149 -11.15 18.87 11.61
N ASN A 150 -11.78 19.97 11.20
CA ASN A 150 -11.39 21.32 11.63
C ASN A 150 -11.53 21.51 13.14
N LYS A 151 -12.58 20.95 13.74
CA LYS A 151 -12.78 20.99 15.19
C LYS A 151 -11.62 20.27 15.90
N GLN A 152 -11.29 19.05 15.47
CA GLN A 152 -10.23 18.25 16.09
C GLN A 152 -8.84 18.87 15.92
N LEU A 153 -8.52 19.41 14.74
CA LEU A 153 -7.26 20.12 14.53
C LEU A 153 -7.13 21.35 15.44
N ARG A 154 -8.23 22.10 15.65
CA ARG A 154 -8.23 23.26 16.55
C ARG A 154 -8.05 22.87 18.01
N THR A 155 -8.66 21.77 18.45
CA THR A 155 -8.61 21.34 19.88
C THR A 155 -7.36 20.54 20.22
N GLY A 156 -6.94 19.65 19.34
CA GLY A 156 -5.77 18.79 19.54
C GLY A 156 -4.45 19.45 19.15
N GLY A 157 -4.47 20.37 18.18
CA GLY A 157 -3.30 21.10 17.73
C GLY A 157 -2.15 20.18 17.32
N GLU A 158 -0.93 20.57 17.69
CA GLU A 158 0.31 19.86 17.36
C GLU A 158 0.39 18.44 17.94
N LYS A 159 -0.36 18.14 19.02
CA LYS A 159 -0.38 16.80 19.63
C LYS A 159 -0.91 15.72 18.69
N LEU A 160 -1.70 16.09 17.69
CA LEU A 160 -2.22 15.17 16.68
C LEU A 160 -1.22 14.90 15.53
N LEU A 161 -0.12 15.64 15.46
CA LEU A 161 0.82 15.60 14.34
C LEU A 161 2.03 14.69 14.58
N GLY A 162 2.24 14.25 15.82
CA GLY A 162 3.34 13.35 16.20
C GLY A 162 3.02 11.88 15.92
N TYR A 163 4.03 11.02 16.12
CA TYR A 163 3.81 9.58 16.17
C TYR A 163 2.89 9.22 17.33
N GLY A 164 2.05 8.20 17.09
CA GLY A 164 1.07 7.72 18.04
C GLY A 164 1.39 6.32 18.54
N ASP A 165 0.53 5.83 19.42
CA ASP A 165 0.54 4.45 19.90
C ASP A 165 0.52 3.44 18.72
N PRO A 166 1.47 2.48 18.65
CA PRO A 166 1.46 1.41 17.65
C PRO A 166 0.27 0.43 17.77
N GLN A 167 -0.62 0.59 18.74
CA GLN A 167 -1.93 -0.04 18.77
C GLN A 167 -3.01 0.79 18.06
N GLY A 168 -2.78 2.09 17.88
CA GLY A 168 -3.71 3.06 17.31
C GLY A 168 -4.18 4.09 18.32
N PHE A 169 -4.73 5.19 17.79
CA PHE A 169 -5.16 6.35 18.58
C PHE A 169 -6.20 5.96 19.64
N THR A 170 -5.89 6.14 20.93
CA THR A 170 -6.71 5.67 22.05
C THR A 170 -8.18 6.11 21.99
N PRO A 171 -8.50 7.39 21.74
CA PRO A 171 -9.92 7.81 21.63
C PRO A 171 -10.69 7.12 20.50
N LEU A 172 -9.99 6.73 19.41
CA LEU A 172 -10.62 5.94 18.35
C LEU A 172 -10.90 4.51 18.82
N ARG A 173 -9.97 3.89 19.56
CA ARG A 173 -10.18 2.55 20.13
C ARG A 173 -11.36 2.52 21.09
N GLU A 174 -11.48 3.52 21.96
CA GLU A 174 -12.62 3.68 22.87
C GLU A 174 -13.96 3.85 22.13
N ALA A 175 -13.96 4.66 21.07
CA ALA A 175 -15.15 4.87 20.24
C ALA A 175 -15.56 3.57 19.51
N VAL A 176 -14.60 2.84 18.95
CA VAL A 176 -14.85 1.54 18.30
C VAL A 176 -15.36 0.51 19.31
N CYS A 177 -14.75 0.43 20.50
CA CYS A 177 -15.21 -0.46 21.56
C CYS A 177 -16.68 -0.21 21.92
N SER A 178 -17.01 1.05 22.18
CA SER A 178 -18.38 1.46 22.55
C SER A 178 -19.37 1.16 21.43
N TYR A 179 -18.97 1.42 20.18
CA TYR A 179 -19.78 1.13 19.01
C TYR A 179 -20.06 -0.37 18.88
N LEU A 180 -19.04 -1.22 18.89
CA LEU A 180 -19.16 -2.66 18.68
C LEU A 180 -19.96 -3.36 19.78
N GLN A 181 -19.82 -2.93 21.03
CA GLN A 181 -20.62 -3.46 22.14
C GLN A 181 -22.11 -3.19 21.93
N GLN A 182 -22.47 -2.01 21.42
CA GLN A 182 -23.87 -1.61 21.20
C GLN A 182 -24.46 -2.19 19.92
N SER A 183 -23.72 -2.15 18.81
CA SER A 183 -24.23 -2.53 17.50
C SER A 183 -24.14 -4.02 17.24
N ARG A 184 -23.09 -4.70 17.72
CA ARG A 184 -22.76 -6.09 17.35
C ARG A 184 -22.69 -7.05 18.52
N GLY A 185 -22.79 -6.56 19.77
CA GLY A 185 -22.68 -7.39 20.97
C GLY A 185 -21.29 -7.99 21.18
N VAL A 186 -20.26 -7.41 20.54
CA VAL A 186 -18.85 -7.80 20.70
C VAL A 186 -18.43 -7.51 22.13
N ARG A 187 -17.79 -8.49 22.78
CA ARG A 187 -17.30 -8.38 24.15
C ARG A 187 -15.82 -8.07 24.12
N CYS A 188 -15.48 -6.79 24.28
CA CYS A 188 -14.10 -6.32 24.23
C CYS A 188 -13.87 -5.09 25.11
N SER A 189 -12.59 -4.79 25.36
CA SER A 189 -12.13 -3.53 25.91
C SER A 189 -11.29 -2.74 24.88
N PRO A 190 -11.07 -1.43 25.06
CA PRO A 190 -10.25 -0.62 24.16
C PRO A 190 -8.80 -1.13 23.99
N GLU A 191 -8.27 -1.86 24.97
CA GLU A 191 -6.93 -2.46 24.96
C GLU A 191 -6.84 -3.64 23.98
N GLN A 192 -7.95 -4.29 23.68
CA GLN A 192 -8.01 -5.41 22.73
C GLN A 192 -8.14 -4.96 21.28
N ILE A 193 -8.34 -3.67 21.04
CA ILE A 193 -8.57 -3.12 19.70
C ILE A 193 -7.26 -2.62 19.12
N VAL A 194 -6.89 -3.15 17.97
CA VAL A 194 -5.77 -2.64 17.16
C VAL A 194 -6.32 -1.96 15.92
N ILE A 195 -5.93 -0.71 15.67
CA ILE A 195 -6.27 0.03 14.46
C ILE A 195 -5.27 -0.32 13.36
N ILE A 196 -5.79 -0.71 12.19
CA ILE A 196 -5.02 -1.23 11.05
C ILE A 196 -5.47 -0.49 9.78
N THR A 197 -4.67 -0.51 8.71
CA THR A 197 -4.98 0.25 7.48
C THR A 197 -6.01 -0.44 6.57
N SER A 198 -6.26 -1.73 6.73
CA SER A 198 -7.31 -2.46 5.99
C SER A 198 -7.51 -3.87 6.54
N SER A 199 -8.66 -4.50 6.25
CA SER A 199 -8.88 -5.93 6.53
C SER A 199 -7.83 -6.79 5.82
N GLN A 200 -7.47 -6.48 4.57
CA GLN A 200 -6.44 -7.22 3.85
C GLN A 200 -5.07 -7.17 4.54
N GLN A 201 -4.68 -5.99 5.09
CA GLN A 201 -3.46 -5.89 5.88
C GLN A 201 -3.59 -6.68 7.19
N ALA A 202 -4.75 -6.64 7.86
CA ALA A 202 -4.98 -7.42 9.07
C ALA A 202 -4.83 -8.92 8.81
N LEU A 203 -5.40 -9.44 7.72
CA LEU A 203 -5.25 -10.84 7.30
C LEU A 203 -3.79 -11.23 7.04
N GLN A 204 -3.03 -10.35 6.39
CA GLN A 204 -1.59 -10.57 6.15
C GLN A 204 -0.76 -10.58 7.44
N LEU A 205 -1.03 -9.65 8.35
CA LEU A 205 -0.36 -9.60 9.65
C LEU A 205 -0.71 -10.82 10.50
N LEU A 206 -2.00 -11.20 10.55
CA LEU A 206 -2.45 -12.40 11.26
C LEU A 206 -1.87 -13.68 10.67
N ALA A 207 -1.81 -13.79 9.34
CA ALA A 207 -1.17 -14.91 8.66
C ALA A 207 0.31 -15.01 9.06
N THR A 208 1.03 -13.88 9.04
CA THR A 208 2.45 -13.83 9.45
C THR A 208 2.63 -14.16 10.94
N LEU A 209 1.69 -13.76 11.79
CA LEU A 209 1.78 -13.94 13.24
C LEU A 209 1.43 -15.35 13.70
N LEU A 210 0.49 -16.02 13.02
CA LEU A 210 -0.17 -17.23 13.54
C LEU A 210 0.12 -18.50 12.73
N LEU A 211 0.70 -18.39 11.52
CA LEU A 211 0.88 -19.51 10.60
C LEU A 211 2.34 -19.71 10.23
N ASP A 212 2.76 -20.98 10.24
CA ASP A 212 3.95 -21.46 9.57
C ASP A 212 3.62 -22.03 8.17
N ALA A 213 4.66 -22.22 7.35
CA ALA A 213 4.49 -22.89 6.06
C ALA A 213 4.01 -24.34 6.28
N GLY A 214 2.98 -24.73 5.54
CA GLY A 214 2.33 -26.04 5.68
C GLY A 214 1.18 -26.10 6.68
N ASP A 215 1.01 -25.11 7.57
CA ASP A 215 -0.13 -25.06 8.49
C ASP A 215 -1.45 -25.05 7.71
N ASN A 216 -2.43 -25.80 8.20
CA ASN A 216 -3.73 -25.92 7.53
C ASN A 216 -4.62 -24.71 7.86
N VAL A 217 -5.22 -24.12 6.83
CA VAL A 217 -6.20 -23.03 6.98
C VAL A 217 -7.51 -23.44 6.33
N TRP A 218 -8.60 -23.42 7.07
CA TRP A 218 -9.93 -23.60 6.50
C TRP A 218 -10.43 -22.29 5.92
N LEU A 219 -10.86 -22.36 4.65
CA LEU A 219 -11.45 -21.26 3.91
C LEU A 219 -12.81 -21.68 3.38
N GLU A 220 -13.77 -20.76 3.46
CA GLU A 220 -15.06 -20.87 2.78
C GLU A 220 -14.90 -21.09 1.28
N GLN A 221 -15.72 -22.00 0.71
CA GLN A 221 -15.74 -22.32 -0.72
C GLN A 221 -17.19 -22.31 -1.24
N PRO A 222 -17.54 -21.39 -2.17
CA PRO A 222 -16.74 -20.23 -2.61
C PRO A 222 -16.43 -19.28 -1.45
N GLY A 223 -15.42 -18.41 -1.58
CA GLY A 223 -15.01 -17.53 -0.49
C GLY A 223 -14.21 -16.32 -0.98
N TYR A 224 -13.77 -15.48 -0.04
CA TYR A 224 -13.06 -14.24 -0.34
C TYR A 224 -11.64 -14.47 -0.91
N PRO A 225 -11.34 -14.01 -2.14
CA PRO A 225 -10.01 -14.18 -2.74
C PRO A 225 -8.90 -13.47 -1.95
N GLY A 226 -9.18 -12.35 -1.29
CA GLY A 226 -8.19 -11.61 -0.52
C GLY A 226 -7.65 -12.42 0.68
N ALA A 227 -8.52 -13.15 1.37
CA ALA A 227 -8.15 -14.08 2.43
C ALA A 227 -7.32 -15.26 1.89
N ARG A 228 -7.73 -15.87 0.78
CA ARG A 228 -6.95 -16.90 0.08
C ARG A 228 -5.54 -16.41 -0.23
N ASN A 229 -5.41 -15.22 -0.79
CA ASN A 229 -4.13 -14.62 -1.15
C ASN A 229 -3.27 -14.32 0.09
N ALA A 230 -3.90 -13.90 1.19
CA ALA A 230 -3.21 -13.65 2.45
C ALA A 230 -2.59 -14.92 3.03
N PHE A 231 -3.34 -16.00 3.15
CA PHE A 231 -2.84 -17.22 3.75
C PHE A 231 -1.93 -18.02 2.80
N ALA A 232 -2.19 -18.00 1.49
CA ALA A 232 -1.28 -18.60 0.52
C ALA A 232 0.11 -17.95 0.56
N SER A 233 0.18 -16.64 0.85
CA SER A 233 1.44 -15.90 0.87
C SER A 233 2.41 -16.30 1.99
N THR A 234 1.92 -16.95 3.05
CA THR A 234 2.79 -17.48 4.12
C THR A 234 3.24 -18.91 3.84
N GLY A 235 2.70 -19.55 2.80
CA GLY A 235 2.94 -20.95 2.48
C GLY A 235 1.98 -21.91 3.21
N ALA A 236 0.87 -21.41 3.74
CA ALA A 236 -0.13 -22.24 4.41
C ALA A 236 -0.85 -23.20 3.43
N SER A 237 -1.25 -24.36 3.95
CA SER A 237 -2.04 -25.37 3.24
C SER A 237 -3.52 -25.00 3.28
N LEU A 238 -4.03 -24.44 2.19
CA LEU A 238 -5.41 -23.96 2.14
C LEU A 238 -6.42 -25.10 1.89
N CYS A 239 -7.26 -25.36 2.89
CA CYS A 239 -8.33 -26.34 2.85
C CYS A 239 -9.66 -25.63 2.53
N ALA A 240 -10.14 -25.81 1.30
CA ALA A 240 -11.48 -25.35 0.91
C ALA A 240 -12.56 -26.20 1.61
N VAL A 241 -13.49 -25.53 2.30
CA VAL A 241 -14.61 -26.12 3.03
C VAL A 241 -15.91 -25.58 2.48
N GLU A 242 -16.86 -26.47 2.18
CA GLU A 242 -18.12 -26.10 1.55
C GLU A 242 -19.01 -25.25 2.45
N VAL A 243 -19.75 -24.36 1.80
CA VAL A 243 -20.72 -23.47 2.43
C VAL A 243 -22.11 -23.94 2.01
N ASP A 244 -22.93 -24.33 2.98
CA ASP A 244 -24.33 -24.69 2.78
C ASP A 244 -25.26 -23.53 3.16
N GLU A 245 -26.58 -23.78 3.21
CA GLU A 245 -27.60 -22.79 3.59
C GLU A 245 -27.44 -22.24 5.02
N GLN A 246 -26.55 -22.83 5.82
CA GLN A 246 -26.25 -22.39 7.18
C GLN A 246 -24.81 -21.85 7.33
N GLY A 247 -24.08 -21.68 6.22
CA GLY A 247 -22.70 -21.20 6.21
C GLY A 247 -21.66 -22.32 6.03
N LEU A 248 -20.40 -22.06 6.36
CA LEU A 248 -19.33 -23.07 6.31
C LEU A 248 -19.73 -24.29 7.16
N LYS A 249 -19.66 -25.49 6.58
CA LYS A 249 -19.97 -26.75 7.27
C LYS A 249 -18.67 -27.42 7.73
N PRO A 250 -18.42 -27.57 9.05
CA PRO A 250 -17.26 -28.28 9.56
C PRO A 250 -17.12 -29.66 8.92
N ASP A 251 -15.91 -29.96 8.43
CA ASP A 251 -15.61 -31.23 7.77
C ASP A 251 -14.43 -31.90 8.47
N SER A 252 -14.73 -32.90 9.29
CA SER A 252 -13.72 -33.67 10.03
C SER A 252 -12.83 -34.54 9.13
N ALA A 253 -13.19 -34.73 7.85
CA ALA A 253 -12.32 -35.40 6.89
C ALA A 253 -11.19 -34.48 6.38
N LYS A 254 -11.31 -33.17 6.58
CA LYS A 254 -10.24 -32.21 6.24
C LYS A 254 -9.15 -32.24 7.32
N PRO A 255 -7.90 -31.92 6.94
CA PRO A 255 -6.83 -31.70 7.92
C PRO A 255 -7.25 -30.68 8.99
N VAL A 256 -6.85 -30.94 10.23
CA VAL A 256 -7.15 -30.08 11.38
C VAL A 256 -6.58 -28.67 11.12
N PRO A 257 -7.41 -27.61 11.17
CA PRO A 257 -6.97 -26.26 10.88
C PRO A 257 -6.21 -25.65 12.06
N LYS A 258 -5.17 -24.89 11.75
CA LYS A 258 -4.59 -23.89 12.65
C LYS A 258 -5.48 -22.65 12.73
N LEU A 259 -6.15 -22.33 11.62
CA LEU A 259 -6.97 -21.13 11.46
C LEU A 259 -8.19 -21.41 10.57
N ILE A 260 -9.33 -20.82 10.92
CA ILE A 260 -10.59 -20.87 10.17
C ILE A 260 -10.97 -19.42 9.83
N TYR A 261 -11.16 -19.10 8.56
CA TYR A 261 -11.64 -17.79 8.12
C TYR A 261 -13.12 -17.87 7.77
N LEU A 262 -13.91 -16.94 8.30
CA LEU A 262 -15.37 -16.91 8.17
C LEU A 262 -15.87 -15.49 7.84
N THR A 263 -16.95 -15.42 7.07
CA THR A 263 -17.75 -14.21 6.85
C THR A 263 -19.17 -14.39 7.41
N PRO A 264 -19.33 -14.51 8.74
CA PRO A 264 -20.51 -15.17 9.32
C PRO A 264 -21.79 -14.32 9.27
N SER A 265 -21.68 -13.00 9.28
CA SER A 265 -22.83 -12.10 9.21
C SER A 265 -23.47 -12.12 7.82
N HIS A 266 -22.64 -12.07 6.79
CA HIS A 266 -23.04 -12.04 5.39
C HIS A 266 -21.93 -12.72 4.58
N HIS A 267 -22.17 -13.96 4.17
CA HIS A 267 -21.13 -14.75 3.52
C HIS A 267 -20.72 -14.14 2.18
N TYR A 268 -19.42 -13.95 1.96
CA TYR A 268 -18.92 -13.53 0.65
C TYR A 268 -18.60 -14.75 -0.22
N PRO A 269 -19.19 -14.93 -1.42
CA PRO A 269 -20.07 -14.01 -2.13
C PRO A 269 -21.57 -14.36 -2.07
N SER A 270 -21.96 -15.48 -1.45
CA SER A 270 -23.34 -16.01 -1.58
C SER A 270 -24.41 -15.26 -0.79
N GLY A 271 -24.01 -14.47 0.20
CA GLY A 271 -24.88 -13.70 1.09
C GLY A 271 -25.58 -14.52 2.18
N VAL A 272 -25.28 -15.82 2.30
CA VAL A 272 -25.84 -16.66 3.38
C VAL A 272 -25.29 -16.20 4.73
N SER A 273 -26.14 -16.06 5.74
CA SER A 273 -25.70 -15.80 7.11
C SER A 273 -25.50 -17.12 7.86
N LEU A 274 -24.43 -17.19 8.67
CA LEU A 274 -24.12 -18.36 9.48
C LEU A 274 -25.16 -18.51 10.60
N SER A 275 -25.85 -19.65 10.66
CA SER A 275 -26.90 -19.91 11.65
C SER A 275 -26.34 -19.94 13.08
N LEU A 276 -27.16 -19.68 14.10
CA LEU A 276 -26.71 -19.71 15.49
C LEU A 276 -26.15 -21.09 15.87
N SER A 277 -26.79 -22.18 15.45
CA SER A 277 -26.29 -23.54 15.67
C SER A 277 -24.92 -23.74 15.04
N ARG A 278 -24.72 -23.29 13.79
CA ARG A 278 -23.44 -23.41 13.11
C ARG A 278 -22.34 -22.57 13.75
N ARG A 279 -22.67 -21.37 14.27
CA ARG A 279 -21.73 -20.53 15.03
C ARG A 279 -21.23 -21.27 16.27
N LEU A 280 -22.14 -21.86 17.05
CA LEU A 280 -21.77 -22.61 18.26
C LEU A 280 -20.94 -23.85 17.92
N GLU A 281 -21.32 -24.59 16.88
CA GLU A 281 -20.57 -25.76 16.38
C GLU A 281 -19.12 -25.40 16.02
N LEU A 282 -18.91 -24.32 15.27
CA LEU A 282 -17.57 -23.86 14.88
C LEU A 282 -16.75 -23.34 16.08
N LEU A 283 -17.39 -22.63 17.02
CA LEU A 283 -16.72 -22.18 18.25
C LEU A 283 -16.22 -23.37 19.08
N ASP A 284 -17.07 -24.38 19.27
CA ASP A 284 -16.73 -25.59 20.02
C ASP A 284 -15.62 -26.37 19.29
N TYR A 285 -15.72 -26.50 17.96
CA TYR A 285 -14.69 -27.15 17.15
C TYR A 285 -13.34 -26.43 17.27
N ALA A 286 -13.32 -25.10 17.11
CA ALA A 286 -12.09 -24.32 17.21
C ALA A 286 -11.46 -24.39 18.60
N HIS A 287 -12.28 -24.43 19.66
CA HIS A 287 -11.80 -24.66 21.01
C HIS A 287 -11.14 -26.04 21.16
N GLN A 288 -11.81 -27.11 20.72
CA GLN A 288 -11.29 -28.49 20.82
C GLN A 288 -9.98 -28.67 20.06
N GLN A 289 -9.88 -28.11 18.85
CA GLN A 289 -8.70 -28.25 18.00
C GLN A 289 -7.60 -27.22 18.28
N GLN A 290 -7.83 -26.29 19.21
CA GLN A 290 -6.96 -25.13 19.40
C GLN A 290 -6.70 -24.42 18.06
N ALA A 291 -7.75 -24.21 17.27
CA ALA A 291 -7.74 -23.36 16.08
C ALA A 291 -8.08 -21.91 16.44
N TRP A 292 -7.62 -20.96 15.64
CA TRP A 292 -8.11 -19.59 15.65
C TRP A 292 -9.28 -19.43 14.67
N ILE A 293 -10.23 -18.57 14.98
CA ILE A 293 -11.26 -18.12 14.04
C ILE A 293 -11.00 -16.65 13.71
N ILE A 294 -10.95 -16.32 12.42
CA ILE A 294 -11.07 -14.95 11.96
C ILE A 294 -12.51 -14.74 11.51
N GLU A 295 -13.23 -13.88 12.24
CA GLU A 295 -14.54 -13.35 11.84
C GLU A 295 -14.31 -12.07 11.05
N ASP A 296 -14.47 -12.10 9.73
CA ASP A 296 -14.38 -10.94 8.86
C ASP A 296 -15.76 -10.32 8.62
N ASP A 297 -16.00 -9.19 9.27
CA ASP A 297 -17.30 -8.54 9.33
C ASP A 297 -17.27 -7.24 8.52
N TYR A 298 -17.47 -7.38 7.21
CA TYR A 298 -17.14 -6.32 6.26
C TYR A 298 -18.29 -5.36 5.95
N ASP A 299 -19.55 -5.76 6.11
CA ASP A 299 -20.74 -4.96 5.74
C ASP A 299 -21.92 -5.08 6.72
N SER A 300 -21.68 -5.53 7.94
CA SER A 300 -22.72 -5.79 8.94
C SER A 300 -23.66 -4.63 9.27
N GLU A 301 -23.21 -3.41 9.02
CA GLU A 301 -23.95 -2.17 9.22
C GLU A 301 -25.07 -2.00 8.18
N LEU A 302 -24.98 -2.72 7.06
CA LEU A 302 -25.83 -2.58 5.89
C LEU A 302 -26.90 -3.67 5.85
N HIS A 303 -27.80 -3.65 6.83
CA HIS A 303 -28.99 -4.52 6.86
C HIS A 303 -30.23 -3.72 6.49
N TYR A 304 -31.00 -4.21 5.51
CA TYR A 304 -32.26 -3.60 5.09
C TYR A 304 -33.46 -4.08 5.91
N ASP A 305 -33.47 -5.37 6.25
CA ASP A 305 -34.55 -6.03 6.98
C ASP A 305 -34.05 -6.64 8.29
N GLY A 306 -34.83 -6.46 9.35
CA GLY A 306 -34.55 -7.06 10.65
C GLY A 306 -33.40 -6.40 11.43
N ARG A 307 -33.05 -7.00 12.57
CA ARG A 307 -31.86 -6.62 13.33
C ARG A 307 -30.71 -7.54 12.93
N PRO A 308 -29.48 -7.03 12.75
CA PRO A 308 -28.34 -7.87 12.43
C PRO A 308 -28.11 -8.89 13.53
N LEU A 309 -27.68 -10.10 13.15
CA LEU A 309 -27.24 -11.08 14.12
C LEU A 309 -26.03 -10.54 14.89
N PRO A 310 -25.94 -10.78 16.21
CA PRO A 310 -24.74 -10.48 16.97
C PRO A 310 -23.50 -11.14 16.36
N ALA A 311 -22.34 -10.51 16.52
CA ALA A 311 -21.07 -11.07 16.10
C ALA A 311 -20.82 -12.43 16.77
N MET A 312 -20.18 -13.35 16.05
CA MET A 312 -19.77 -14.66 16.54
C MET A 312 -18.78 -14.52 17.70
N GLN A 313 -17.91 -13.51 17.67
CA GLN A 313 -17.02 -13.13 18.77
C GLN A 313 -17.80 -12.90 20.07
N GLY A 314 -18.98 -12.30 19.99
CA GLY A 314 -19.84 -12.05 21.16
C GLY A 314 -20.38 -13.33 21.79
N LEU A 315 -20.26 -14.49 21.15
CA LEU A 315 -20.67 -15.81 21.67
C LEU A 315 -19.48 -16.63 22.18
N ASP A 316 -18.25 -16.25 21.82
CA ASP A 316 -17.03 -16.97 22.17
C ASP A 316 -16.72 -16.89 23.67
N LYS A 317 -16.52 -18.06 24.28
CA LYS A 317 -16.16 -18.22 25.70
C LYS A 317 -14.69 -18.59 25.90
N HIS A 318 -13.99 -18.93 24.82
CA HIS A 318 -12.64 -19.51 24.85
C HIS A 318 -11.58 -18.60 24.24
N GLN A 319 -11.97 -17.38 23.85
CA GLN A 319 -11.09 -16.35 23.28
C GLN A 319 -10.31 -16.89 22.07
N ARG A 320 -11.00 -17.61 21.18
CA ARG A 320 -10.47 -18.13 19.90
C ARG A 320 -10.88 -17.29 18.70
N VAL A 321 -11.79 -16.34 18.85
CA VAL A 321 -12.25 -15.47 17.76
C VAL A 321 -11.48 -14.16 17.73
N ILE A 322 -10.93 -13.85 16.56
CA ILE A 322 -10.39 -12.55 16.17
C ILE A 322 -11.44 -11.88 15.28
N TYR A 323 -12.02 -10.78 15.76
CA TYR A 323 -13.01 -10.02 15.00
C TYR A 323 -12.31 -8.97 14.15
N LEU A 324 -12.58 -8.93 12.85
CA LEU A 324 -12.11 -7.92 11.92
C LEU A 324 -13.29 -7.08 11.45
N GLY A 325 -13.15 -5.76 11.57
CA GLY A 325 -14.10 -4.80 11.02
C GLY A 325 -13.40 -3.77 10.13
N THR A 326 -14.16 -3.15 9.25
CA THR A 326 -13.65 -2.18 8.28
C THR A 326 -14.55 -0.96 8.20
N PHE A 327 -13.95 0.22 8.00
CA PHE A 327 -14.72 1.42 7.71
C PHE A 327 -14.93 1.64 6.21
N SER A 328 -14.39 0.76 5.36
CA SER A 328 -14.33 0.98 3.91
C SER A 328 -15.70 1.01 3.24
N LYS A 329 -16.71 0.34 3.83
CA LYS A 329 -18.09 0.28 3.29
C LYS A 329 -19.01 1.37 3.86
N VAL A 330 -18.70 1.89 5.06
CA VAL A 330 -19.53 2.89 5.77
C VAL A 330 -18.98 4.31 5.69
N LEU A 331 -17.67 4.47 5.41
CA LEU A 331 -17.02 5.75 5.13
C LEU A 331 -16.63 5.81 3.65
N PHE A 332 -15.35 5.65 3.35
CA PHE A 332 -14.84 5.62 1.97
C PHE A 332 -13.53 4.80 1.89
N PRO A 333 -13.27 4.07 0.79
CA PRO A 333 -12.17 3.11 0.72
C PRO A 333 -10.76 3.74 0.81
N SER A 334 -10.59 4.96 0.29
CA SER A 334 -9.29 5.65 0.29
C SER A 334 -8.85 6.12 1.68
N LEU A 335 -9.73 6.07 2.69
CA LEU A 335 -9.34 6.33 4.08
C LEU A 335 -8.39 5.26 4.62
N ARG A 336 -8.49 4.02 4.11
CA ARG A 336 -7.68 2.88 4.52
C ARG A 336 -7.65 2.74 6.05
N LEU A 337 -8.80 2.44 6.62
CA LEU A 337 -8.99 2.28 8.06
C LEU A 337 -9.84 1.05 8.36
N ALA A 338 -9.31 0.21 9.25
CA ALA A 338 -9.91 -1.00 9.76
C ALA A 338 -9.49 -1.20 11.22
N TYR A 339 -10.06 -2.21 11.86
CA TYR A 339 -9.71 -2.57 13.23
C TYR A 339 -9.82 -4.07 13.44
N ALA A 340 -9.01 -4.58 14.36
CA ALA A 340 -9.08 -5.95 14.84
C ALA A 340 -9.37 -5.93 16.34
N VAL A 341 -10.34 -6.72 16.79
CA VAL A 341 -10.52 -7.05 18.21
C VAL A 341 -9.82 -8.37 18.45
N LEU A 342 -8.77 -8.33 19.25
CA LEU A 342 -7.91 -9.46 19.50
C LEU A 342 -8.22 -10.11 20.86
N PRO A 343 -8.11 -11.44 20.97
CA PRO A 343 -7.88 -12.09 22.24
C PRO A 343 -6.71 -11.41 22.98
N PRO A 344 -6.79 -11.19 24.32
CA PRO A 344 -5.77 -10.44 25.07
C PRO A 344 -4.34 -10.93 24.85
N ALA A 345 -4.15 -12.25 24.69
CA ALA A 345 -2.86 -12.87 24.43
C ALA A 345 -2.22 -12.46 23.08
N LEU A 346 -3.02 -12.00 22.12
CA LEU A 346 -2.55 -11.61 20.78
C LEU A 346 -2.29 -10.11 20.63
N VAL A 347 -2.69 -9.30 21.61
CA VAL A 347 -2.55 -7.84 21.55
C VAL A 347 -1.08 -7.43 21.46
N ALA A 348 -0.26 -7.78 22.46
CA ALA A 348 1.14 -7.39 22.47
C ALA A 348 1.93 -7.95 21.26
N PRO A 349 1.78 -9.24 20.87
CA PRO A 349 2.41 -9.77 19.65
C PRO A 349 2.00 -9.02 18.37
N MET A 350 0.71 -8.68 18.20
CA MET A 350 0.25 -7.94 17.03
C MET A 350 0.82 -6.52 17.01
N VAL A 351 0.85 -5.83 18.16
CA VAL A 351 1.42 -4.49 18.26
C VAL A 351 2.91 -4.50 17.91
N THR A 352 3.68 -5.48 18.40
CA THR A 352 5.09 -5.66 18.03
C THR A 352 5.24 -5.97 16.55
N LEU A 353 4.42 -6.86 15.98
CA LEU A 353 4.46 -7.15 14.55
C LEU A 353 4.21 -5.88 13.72
N ARG A 354 3.26 -5.05 14.15
CA ARG A 354 2.92 -3.81 13.44
C ARG A 354 4.09 -2.83 13.40
N THR A 355 4.93 -2.74 14.45
CA THR A 355 6.13 -1.88 14.42
C THR A 355 7.21 -2.38 13.46
N VAL A 356 7.24 -3.68 13.15
CA VAL A 356 8.14 -4.25 12.12
C VAL A 356 7.69 -3.84 10.72
N TYR A 357 6.39 -3.81 10.44
CA TYR A 357 5.83 -3.55 9.12
C TYR A 357 5.46 -2.08 8.87
N THR A 358 5.33 -1.27 9.91
CA THR A 358 4.97 0.14 9.81
C THR A 358 5.75 0.91 10.86
N GLN A 359 6.60 1.84 10.41
CA GLN A 359 7.33 2.70 11.31
C GLN A 359 6.35 3.67 11.99
N LEU A 360 6.07 3.41 13.27
CA LEU A 360 5.07 4.12 14.09
C LEU A 360 5.70 4.75 15.34
N THR A 361 7.02 4.91 15.36
CA THR A 361 7.82 5.38 16.50
C THR A 361 8.74 6.53 16.11
#